data_AF-X0XNV3-F1
#
_entry.id   AF-X0XNV3-F1
#
_cell.length_a   1.000
_cell.length_b   1.000
_cell.length_c   1.000
_cell.angle_alpha   90.00
_cell.angle_beta   90.00
_cell.angle_gamma   90.00
#
_symmetry.space_group_name_H-M   'P 1'
#
loop_
_entity.id
_entity.type
_entity.pdbx_description
1 polymer ?
#
loop_
_entity_poly.entity_id
_entity_poly.type
_entity_poly.pdbx_seq_one_letter_code
_entity_poly.pdbx_strand_id
1 'polypeptide(L)'
;IGGLSSAKCTNEENYIFQKFMRAVIGTNNVDHCARLCHSSTVAGLARAFGSGAMTNSIRDFDLAGCVFVIGSNTTECHPIIGAAIKRSAVHRGMPLVVADPRSIELTEFAAVHMQQRNGTDVALINTMMHVILSEGLQDKEFIKQRTEGFVDLVKAVEPYTPQLGEKITGVPADDIVRAARIYAAAPAASIVYSMGITQHTTGTDNVLSLANLAMLTGNVGK
;
A
#
# COMPACT_ATOMS: atom_id res chain seq x y z
N ILE A 1 23.29 -18.06 20.85
CA ILE A 1 21.86 -18.30 21.15
C ILE A 1 21.03 -17.31 20.33
N GLY A 2 19.90 -17.75 19.76
CA GLY A 2 18.95 -16.87 19.07
C GLY A 2 17.53 -17.17 19.56
N GLY A 3 16.73 -16.13 19.74
CA GLY A 3 15.36 -16.21 20.25
C GLY A 3 14.34 -15.76 19.20
N LEU A 4 13.29 -16.54 19.02
CA LEU A 4 12.18 -16.21 18.12
C LEU A 4 10.91 -16.05 18.94
N SER A 5 10.29 -14.89 18.86
CA SER A 5 8.98 -14.62 19.47
C SER A 5 7.88 -14.56 18.41
N SER A 6 6.64 -14.34 18.84
CA SER A 6 5.45 -14.52 18.02
C SER A 6 4.42 -13.40 18.18
N ALA A 7 3.71 -13.10 17.08
CA ALA A 7 2.58 -12.17 17.09
C ALA A 7 1.36 -12.73 17.83
N LYS A 8 1.38 -14.02 18.18
CA LYS A 8 0.36 -14.67 19.01
C LYS A 8 0.65 -14.57 20.50
N CYS A 9 1.85 -14.16 20.88
CA CYS A 9 2.20 -13.86 22.27
C CYS A 9 1.69 -12.47 22.64
N THR A 10 1.46 -12.22 23.93
CA THR A 10 1.04 -10.90 24.41
C THR A 10 2.17 -9.88 24.25
N ASN A 11 1.83 -8.60 24.41
CA ASN A 11 2.84 -7.52 24.39
C ASN A 11 3.83 -7.68 25.55
N GLU A 12 3.33 -8.10 26.71
CA GLU A 12 4.10 -8.35 27.93
C GLU A 12 5.09 -9.50 27.74
N GLU A 13 4.64 -10.62 27.17
CA GLU A 13 5.48 -11.78 26.85
C GLU A 13 6.60 -11.39 25.88
N ASN A 14 6.25 -10.69 24.80
CA ASN A 14 7.23 -10.20 23.83
C ASN A 14 8.24 -9.24 24.47
N TYR A 15 7.78 -8.33 25.33
CA TYR A 15 8.63 -7.38 26.04
C TYR A 15 9.61 -8.07 27.00
N ILE A 16 9.12 -9.01 27.80
CA ILE A 16 9.98 -9.76 28.74
C ILE A 16 10.98 -10.62 27.97
N PHE A 17 10.55 -11.29 26.89
CA PHE A 17 11.42 -12.14 26.08
C PHE A 17 12.59 -11.36 25.45
N GLN A 18 12.31 -10.23 24.80
CA GLN A 18 13.39 -9.42 24.21
C GLN A 18 14.32 -8.84 25.28
N LYS A 19 13.78 -8.49 26.46
CA LYS A 19 14.57 -7.97 27.58
C LYS A 19 15.50 -9.05 28.14
N PHE A 20 15.00 -10.28 28.30
CA PHE A 20 15.81 -11.42 28.71
C PHE A 20 16.96 -11.68 27.73
N MET A 21 16.66 -11.75 26.42
CA MET A 21 17.68 -11.98 25.40
C MET A 21 18.77 -10.90 25.40
N ARG A 22 18.38 -9.63 25.54
CA ARG A 22 19.33 -8.51 25.50
C ARG A 22 20.08 -8.27 26.80
N ALA A 23 19.38 -8.29 27.94
CA ALA A 23 19.94 -7.90 29.23
C ALA A 23 20.53 -9.07 30.02
N VAL A 24 19.98 -10.28 29.89
CA VAL A 24 20.45 -11.46 30.64
C VAL A 24 21.40 -12.29 29.80
N ILE A 25 21.01 -12.62 28.57
CA ILE A 25 21.86 -13.39 27.64
C ILE A 25 22.95 -12.52 27.01
N GLY A 26 22.73 -11.20 26.90
CA GLY A 26 23.70 -10.27 26.32
C GLY A 26 23.76 -10.30 24.79
N THR A 27 22.65 -10.64 24.10
CA THR A 27 22.61 -10.71 22.64
C THR A 27 21.40 -9.98 22.05
N ASN A 28 21.60 -9.38 20.87
CA ASN A 28 20.53 -8.82 20.04
C ASN A 28 19.90 -9.84 19.09
N ASN A 29 20.28 -11.11 19.17
CA ASN A 29 19.70 -12.20 18.39
C ASN A 29 18.28 -12.55 18.89
N VAL A 30 17.36 -11.59 18.77
CA VAL A 30 15.94 -11.73 19.04
C VAL A 30 15.17 -11.25 17.81
N ASP A 31 14.23 -12.05 17.34
CA ASP A 31 13.46 -11.75 16.14
C ASP A 31 12.00 -12.21 16.29
N HIS A 32 11.15 -11.80 15.35
CA HIS A 32 9.70 -11.94 15.44
C HIS A 32 9.11 -12.30 14.07
N CYS A 33 7.97 -12.99 14.02
CA CYS A 33 7.34 -13.40 12.77
C CYS A 33 6.94 -12.23 11.84
N ALA A 34 6.92 -11.00 12.35
CA ALA A 34 6.84 -9.78 11.54
C ALA A 34 7.92 -9.73 10.43
N ARG A 35 9.08 -10.39 10.63
CA ARG A 35 10.12 -10.52 9.60
C ARG A 35 9.59 -11.10 8.30
N LEU A 36 8.74 -12.12 8.38
CA LEU A 36 8.15 -12.82 7.22
C LEU A 36 6.89 -12.14 6.68
N CYS A 37 6.40 -11.12 7.39
CA CYS A 37 5.09 -10.51 7.15
C CYS A 37 5.28 -9.06 6.69
N HIS A 38 5.38 -8.12 7.63
CA HIS A 38 5.41 -6.68 7.37
C HIS A 38 6.79 -6.02 7.53
N SER A 39 7.89 -6.78 7.51
CA SER A 39 9.24 -6.19 7.59
C SER A 39 9.51 -5.16 6.48
N SER A 40 9.09 -5.47 5.24
CA SER A 40 9.12 -4.55 4.10
C SER A 40 8.28 -3.29 4.33
N THR A 41 7.12 -3.43 4.99
CA THR A 41 6.28 -2.29 5.39
C THR A 41 6.99 -1.40 6.39
N VAL A 42 7.57 -1.99 7.44
CA VAL A 42 8.30 -1.22 8.45
C VAL A 42 9.49 -0.51 7.81
N ALA A 43 10.26 -1.19 6.96
CA ALA A 43 11.41 -0.58 6.28
C ALA A 43 11.00 0.56 5.33
N GLY A 44 9.95 0.36 4.52
CA GLY A 44 9.48 1.35 3.55
C GLY A 44 8.81 2.56 4.22
N LEU A 45 7.81 2.32 5.07
CA LEU A 45 7.07 3.41 5.71
C LEU A 45 7.88 4.14 6.77
N ALA A 46 8.82 3.48 7.47
CA ALA A 46 9.71 4.22 8.38
C ALA A 46 10.60 5.21 7.61
N ARG A 47 11.01 4.89 6.38
CA ARG A 47 11.74 5.82 5.52
C ARG A 47 10.84 6.94 4.98
N ALA A 48 9.62 6.63 4.56
CA ALA A 48 8.71 7.62 3.98
C ALA A 48 8.04 8.54 5.02
N PHE A 49 7.62 7.98 6.16
CA PHE A 49 6.75 8.66 7.14
C PHE A 49 7.33 8.65 8.57
N GLY A 50 8.48 8.03 8.81
CA GLY A 50 9.05 7.89 10.15
C GLY A 50 8.40 6.82 11.02
N SER A 51 7.38 6.10 10.53
CA SER A 51 6.70 5.02 11.25
C SER A 51 6.30 3.88 10.31
N GLY A 52 6.41 2.64 10.80
CA GLY A 52 5.98 1.42 10.09
C GLY A 52 4.51 1.03 10.29
N ALA A 53 3.76 1.79 11.10
CA ALA A 53 2.37 1.51 11.41
C ALA A 53 1.42 2.01 10.31
N MET A 54 0.16 1.56 10.37
CA MET A 54 -0.91 2.14 9.55
C MET A 54 -1.03 3.64 9.84
N THR A 55 -1.15 4.45 8.79
CA THR A 55 -1.25 5.92 8.90
C THR A 55 -2.60 6.39 9.44
N ASN A 56 -3.64 5.57 9.26
CA ASN A 56 -5.04 5.90 9.50
C ASN A 56 -5.74 4.77 10.29
N SER A 57 -6.88 5.10 10.88
CA SER A 57 -7.67 4.14 11.66
C SER A 57 -8.54 3.27 10.75
N ILE A 58 -8.87 2.05 11.19
CA ILE A 58 -9.80 1.16 10.46
C ILE A 58 -11.17 1.82 10.22
N ARG A 59 -11.59 2.73 11.10
CA ARG A 59 -12.86 3.47 10.97
C ARG A 59 -12.87 4.39 9.75
N ASP A 60 -11.72 4.77 9.23
CA ASP A 60 -11.63 5.73 8.13
C ASP A 60 -12.14 5.12 6.80
N PHE A 61 -12.22 3.79 6.70
CA PHE A 61 -12.86 3.12 5.55
C PHE A 61 -14.36 3.45 5.40
N ASP A 62 -15.02 3.84 6.49
CA ASP A 62 -16.42 4.30 6.45
C ASP A 62 -16.57 5.72 5.91
N LEU A 63 -15.47 6.47 5.82
CA LEU A 63 -15.44 7.88 5.39
C LEU A 63 -14.70 8.08 4.07
N ALA A 64 -13.83 7.14 3.68
CA ALA A 64 -13.04 7.18 2.46
C ALA A 64 -13.89 7.51 1.22
N GLY A 65 -13.32 8.35 0.35
CA GLY A 65 -13.86 8.69 -0.97
C GLY A 65 -13.36 7.76 -2.07
N CYS A 66 -12.30 6.99 -1.82
CA CYS A 66 -11.85 5.87 -2.65
C CYS A 66 -11.05 4.89 -1.76
N VAL A 67 -11.16 3.59 -2.04
CA VAL A 67 -10.24 2.60 -1.48
C VAL A 67 -9.51 1.91 -2.63
N PHE A 68 -8.18 1.91 -2.56
CA PHE A 68 -7.32 1.17 -3.47
C PHE A 68 -6.75 -0.05 -2.73
N VAL A 69 -7.23 -1.24 -3.07
CA VAL A 69 -6.74 -2.51 -2.52
C VAL A 69 -5.72 -3.09 -3.49
N ILE A 70 -4.50 -3.38 -3.04
CA ILE A 70 -3.45 -3.99 -3.87
C ILE A 70 -2.72 -5.10 -3.11
N GLY A 71 -2.60 -6.28 -3.73
CA GLY A 71 -1.90 -7.42 -3.11
C GLY A 71 -2.52 -7.86 -1.77
N SER A 72 -3.84 -7.78 -1.64
CA SER A 72 -4.57 -8.10 -0.40
C SER A 72 -5.93 -8.73 -0.69
N ASN A 73 -6.10 -9.99 -0.29
CA ASN A 73 -7.41 -10.63 -0.21
C ASN A 73 -8.09 -10.28 1.12
N THR A 74 -8.54 -9.03 1.21
CA THR A 74 -8.96 -8.43 2.48
C THR A 74 -10.19 -9.10 3.09
N THR A 75 -11.11 -9.63 2.27
CA THR A 75 -12.33 -10.29 2.77
C THR A 75 -12.03 -11.63 3.45
N GLU A 76 -11.07 -12.41 2.94
CA GLU A 76 -10.66 -13.67 3.57
C GLU A 76 -9.68 -13.47 4.73
N CYS A 77 -8.71 -12.55 4.58
CA CYS A 77 -7.67 -12.36 5.59
C CYS A 77 -8.08 -11.44 6.74
N HIS A 78 -8.97 -10.47 6.48
CA HIS A 78 -9.43 -9.47 7.46
C HIS A 78 -10.94 -9.20 7.31
N PRO A 79 -11.82 -10.17 7.61
CA PRO A 79 -13.24 -10.11 7.25
C PRO A 79 -13.99 -8.86 7.74
N ILE A 80 -13.62 -8.32 8.92
CA ILE A 80 -14.24 -7.09 9.45
C ILE A 80 -13.85 -5.86 8.63
N ILE A 81 -12.59 -5.76 8.21
CA ILE A 81 -12.12 -4.68 7.32
C ILE A 81 -12.74 -4.86 5.93
N GLY A 82 -12.77 -6.09 5.41
CA GLY A 82 -13.43 -6.41 4.14
C GLY A 82 -14.92 -6.04 4.15
N ALA A 83 -15.63 -6.31 5.25
CA ALA A 83 -17.02 -5.92 5.41
C ALA A 83 -17.21 -4.39 5.42
N ALA A 84 -16.33 -3.63 6.07
CA ALA A 84 -16.36 -2.17 6.06
C ALA A 84 -16.15 -1.61 4.64
N ILE A 85 -15.15 -2.12 3.91
CA ILE A 85 -14.88 -1.72 2.51
C ILE A 85 -16.09 -2.03 1.62
N LYS A 86 -16.63 -3.26 1.70
CA LYS A 86 -17.83 -3.65 0.93
C LYS A 86 -19.03 -2.77 1.25
N ARG A 87 -19.26 -2.48 2.54
CA ARG A 87 -20.35 -1.60 2.98
C ARG A 87 -20.21 -0.20 2.37
N SER A 88 -19.02 0.39 2.38
CA SER A 88 -18.76 1.69 1.76
C SER A 88 -18.95 1.65 0.23
N ALA A 89 -18.46 0.61 -0.43
CA ALA A 89 -18.63 0.44 -1.87
C ALA A 89 -20.12 0.33 -2.28
N VAL A 90 -20.88 -0.52 -1.59
CA VAL A 90 -22.29 -0.81 -1.93
C VAL A 90 -23.25 0.30 -1.51
N HIS A 91 -23.14 0.79 -0.27
CA HIS A 91 -24.14 1.71 0.29
C HIS A 91 -23.82 3.19 0.07
N ARG A 92 -22.54 3.55 -0.08
CA ARG A 92 -22.11 4.94 -0.33
C ARG A 92 -21.68 5.17 -1.77
N GLY A 93 -21.61 4.12 -2.60
CA GLY A 93 -21.09 4.21 -3.96
C GLY A 93 -19.62 4.61 -4.02
N MET A 94 -18.85 4.36 -2.95
CA MET A 94 -17.43 4.67 -2.90
C MET A 94 -16.67 3.84 -3.95
N PRO A 95 -15.95 4.48 -4.89
CA PRO A 95 -15.12 3.76 -5.85
C PRO A 95 -14.10 2.85 -5.15
N LEU A 96 -14.10 1.59 -5.55
CA LEU A 96 -13.14 0.58 -5.12
C LEU A 96 -12.26 0.21 -6.30
N VAL A 97 -10.94 0.39 -6.17
CA VAL A 97 -9.95 -0.09 -7.13
C VAL A 97 -9.28 -1.30 -6.52
N VAL A 98 -9.20 -2.40 -7.27
CA VAL A 98 -8.55 -3.64 -6.81
C VAL A 98 -7.43 -4.00 -7.79
N ALA A 99 -6.21 -4.18 -7.28
CA ALA A 99 -5.07 -4.70 -8.02
C ALA A 99 -4.61 -6.03 -7.40
N ASP A 100 -5.10 -7.14 -7.93
CA ASP A 100 -4.71 -8.50 -7.55
C ASP A 100 -4.70 -9.34 -8.83
N PRO A 101 -3.63 -10.12 -9.10
CA PRO A 101 -3.59 -11.04 -10.24
C PRO A 101 -4.74 -12.06 -10.25
N ARG A 102 -5.38 -12.28 -9.10
CA ARG A 102 -6.52 -13.20 -8.93
C ARG A 102 -7.83 -12.43 -8.86
N SER A 103 -8.92 -13.10 -9.22
CA SER A 103 -10.27 -12.63 -8.92
C SER A 103 -10.64 -13.02 -7.48
N ILE A 104 -10.53 -12.07 -6.55
CA ILE A 104 -10.94 -12.21 -5.14
C ILE A 104 -12.34 -11.63 -4.93
N GLU A 105 -13.02 -11.92 -3.83
CA GLU A 105 -14.41 -11.44 -3.59
C GLU A 105 -14.58 -9.91 -3.76
N LEU A 106 -13.58 -9.10 -3.41
CA LEU A 106 -13.64 -7.64 -3.57
C LEU A 106 -13.71 -7.18 -5.04
N THR A 107 -13.30 -8.00 -6.01
CA THR A 107 -13.33 -7.62 -7.43
C THR A 107 -14.76 -7.49 -7.96
N GLU A 108 -15.72 -8.20 -7.36
CA GLU A 108 -17.15 -8.11 -7.70
C GLU A 108 -17.73 -6.71 -7.39
N PHE A 109 -17.11 -5.97 -6.48
CA PHE A 109 -17.51 -4.63 -6.07
C PHE A 109 -16.59 -3.54 -6.65
N ALA A 110 -15.57 -3.92 -7.41
CA ALA A 110 -14.55 -2.99 -7.88
C ALA A 110 -15.03 -2.19 -9.09
N ALA A 111 -14.78 -0.88 -9.07
CA ALA A 111 -14.92 -0.03 -10.24
C ALA A 111 -13.89 -0.37 -11.32
N VAL A 112 -12.69 -0.80 -10.90
CA VAL A 112 -11.61 -1.30 -11.76
C VAL A 112 -10.91 -2.46 -11.04
N HIS A 113 -10.77 -3.59 -11.74
CA HIS A 113 -9.94 -4.72 -11.32
C HIS A 113 -8.72 -4.82 -12.24
N MET A 114 -7.56 -4.43 -11.73
CA MET A 114 -6.28 -4.55 -12.42
C MET A 114 -5.66 -5.92 -12.11
N GLN A 115 -5.58 -6.78 -13.12
CA GLN A 115 -4.97 -8.12 -13.01
C GLN A 115 -3.52 -8.07 -13.51
N GLN A 116 -2.64 -7.42 -12.75
CA GLN A 116 -1.24 -7.29 -13.12
C GLN A 116 -0.52 -8.65 -13.09
N ARG A 117 0.47 -8.84 -13.94
CA ARG A 117 1.40 -9.97 -13.87
C ARG A 117 2.14 -9.94 -12.54
N ASN A 118 2.37 -11.11 -11.95
CA ASN A 118 3.06 -11.24 -10.67
C ASN A 118 4.42 -10.52 -10.69
N GLY A 119 4.67 -9.69 -9.67
CA GLY A 119 5.94 -8.97 -9.50
C GLY A 119 6.09 -7.72 -10.36
N THR A 120 5.03 -7.25 -11.00
CA THR A 120 5.03 -6.00 -11.81
C THR A 120 4.44 -4.80 -11.07
N ASP A 121 4.30 -4.90 -9.74
CA ASP A 121 3.58 -3.93 -8.90
C ASP A 121 4.21 -2.53 -8.93
N VAL A 122 5.54 -2.41 -8.85
CA VAL A 122 6.23 -1.11 -8.98
C VAL A 122 5.91 -0.46 -10.33
N ALA A 123 5.89 -1.23 -11.42
CA ALA A 123 5.59 -0.69 -12.75
C ALA A 123 4.14 -0.21 -12.84
N LEU A 124 3.19 -0.95 -12.26
CA LEU A 124 1.79 -0.55 -12.17
C LEU A 124 1.64 0.77 -11.41
N ILE A 125 2.21 0.85 -10.21
CA ILE A 125 2.11 2.04 -9.34
C ILE A 125 2.79 3.25 -9.98
N ASN A 126 3.97 3.07 -10.60
CA ASN A 126 4.67 4.14 -11.31
C ASN A 126 3.87 4.61 -12.54
N THR A 127 3.19 3.71 -13.23
CA THR A 127 2.31 4.09 -14.35
C THR A 127 1.11 4.90 -13.86
N MET A 128 0.51 4.53 -12.72
CA MET A 128 -0.54 5.36 -12.10
C MET A 128 -0.02 6.76 -11.75
N MET A 129 1.16 6.86 -11.12
CA MET A 129 1.79 8.15 -10.80
C MET A 129 2.11 8.98 -12.06
N HIS A 130 2.59 8.33 -13.12
CA HIS A 130 2.82 8.97 -14.42
C HIS A 130 1.54 9.61 -14.96
N VAL A 131 0.41 8.90 -14.94
CA VAL A 131 -0.89 9.43 -15.39
C VAL A 131 -1.33 10.62 -14.53
N ILE A 132 -1.20 10.52 -13.21
CA ILE A 132 -1.56 11.61 -12.29
C ILE A 132 -0.75 12.87 -12.60
N LEU A 133 0.56 12.73 -12.85
CA LEU A 133 1.44 13.85 -13.17
C LEU A 133 1.18 14.43 -14.56
N SER A 134 0.98 13.59 -15.58
CA SER A 134 0.76 14.04 -16.95
C SER A 134 -0.58 14.75 -17.13
N GLU A 135 -1.58 14.40 -16.31
CA GLU A 135 -2.89 15.05 -16.27
C GLU A 135 -2.98 16.21 -15.27
N GLY A 136 -1.93 16.46 -14.48
CA GLY A 136 -1.92 17.56 -13.52
C GLY A 136 -2.82 17.34 -12.29
N LEU A 137 -3.11 16.07 -11.94
CA LEU A 137 -4.02 15.66 -10.86
C LEU A 137 -3.35 15.56 -9.48
N GLN A 138 -2.05 15.85 -9.38
CA GLN A 138 -1.30 15.81 -8.14
C GLN A 138 -1.64 16.97 -7.19
N ASP A 139 -1.52 16.74 -5.88
CA ASP A 139 -1.70 17.79 -4.86
C ASP A 139 -0.43 18.63 -4.74
N LYS A 140 -0.34 19.69 -5.56
CA LYS A 140 0.83 20.57 -5.64
C LYS A 140 1.16 21.25 -4.31
N GLU A 141 0.16 21.61 -3.50
CA GLU A 141 0.40 22.32 -2.26
C GLU A 141 0.92 21.36 -1.18
N PHE A 142 0.32 20.17 -1.07
CA PHE A 142 0.83 19.13 -0.17
C PHE A 142 2.26 18.75 -0.54
N ILE A 143 2.56 18.52 -1.82
CA ILE A 143 3.90 18.17 -2.30
C ILE A 143 4.91 19.25 -1.87
N LYS A 144 4.59 20.52 -2.14
CA LYS A 144 5.47 21.64 -1.81
C LYS A 144 5.73 21.77 -0.31
N GLN A 145 4.72 21.55 0.53
CA GLN A 145 4.80 21.79 1.97
C GLN A 145 5.28 20.59 2.79
N ARG A 146 5.05 19.36 2.31
CA ARG A 146 5.10 18.14 3.14
C ARG A 146 5.95 17.01 2.54
N THR A 147 6.59 17.23 1.39
CA THR A 147 7.38 16.18 0.72
C THR A 147 8.76 16.69 0.31
N GLU A 148 9.67 15.74 0.05
CA GLU A 148 10.98 15.95 -0.55
C GLU A 148 11.18 14.98 -1.73
N GLY A 149 12.20 15.20 -2.57
CA GLY A 149 12.52 14.27 -3.68
C GLY A 149 11.54 14.29 -4.86
N PHE A 150 10.61 15.25 -4.94
CA PHE A 150 9.60 15.30 -6.00
C PHE A 150 10.19 15.34 -7.42
N VAL A 151 11.27 16.10 -7.64
CA VAL A 151 11.92 16.19 -8.96
C VAL A 151 12.49 14.85 -9.40
N ASP A 152 13.05 14.08 -8.47
CA ASP A 152 13.60 12.76 -8.75
C ASP A 152 12.48 11.74 -8.99
N LEU A 153 11.37 11.84 -8.25
CA LEU A 153 10.16 11.06 -8.51
C LEU A 153 9.65 11.27 -9.93
N VAL A 154 9.50 12.54 -10.36
CA VAL A 154 9.01 12.87 -11.72
C VAL A 154 9.89 12.24 -12.80
N LYS A 155 11.22 12.35 -12.66
CA LYS A 155 12.17 11.71 -13.59
C LYS A 155 12.07 10.19 -13.56
N ALA A 156 11.89 9.60 -12.39
CA ALA A 156 11.79 8.15 -12.24
C ALA A 156 10.52 7.57 -12.88
N VAL A 157 9.40 8.30 -12.85
CA VAL A 157 8.12 7.84 -13.39
C VAL A 157 7.86 8.27 -14.84
N GLU A 158 8.60 9.24 -15.37
CA GLU A 158 8.49 9.70 -16.77
C GLU A 158 8.46 8.52 -17.78
N PRO A 159 9.32 7.49 -17.69
CA PRO A 159 9.30 6.41 -18.68
C PRO A 159 8.07 5.50 -18.61
N TYR A 160 7.34 5.50 -17.49
CA TYR A 160 6.22 4.59 -17.22
C TYR A 160 4.91 5.09 -17.83
N THR A 161 4.89 5.30 -19.15
CA THR A 161 3.67 5.64 -19.88
C THR A 161 2.63 4.53 -19.77
N PRO A 162 1.32 4.81 -19.95
CA PRO A 162 0.29 3.77 -19.96
C PRO A 162 0.59 2.60 -20.89
N GLN A 163 1.19 2.86 -22.06
CA GLN A 163 1.58 1.83 -23.02
C GLN A 163 2.73 0.95 -22.51
N LEU A 164 3.72 1.54 -21.82
CA LEU A 164 4.76 0.75 -21.18
C LEU A 164 4.21 -0.04 -19.99
N GLY A 165 3.35 0.59 -19.18
CA GLY A 165 2.64 -0.05 -18.08
C GLY A 165 1.86 -1.27 -18.53
N GLU A 166 1.08 -1.17 -19.60
CA GLU A 166 0.35 -2.30 -20.20
C GLU A 166 1.31 -3.39 -20.68
N LYS A 167 2.38 -3.02 -21.38
CA LYS A 167 3.38 -3.99 -21.85
C LYS A 167 4.00 -4.78 -20.71
N ILE A 168 4.36 -4.13 -19.60
CA ILE A 168 5.02 -4.78 -18.44
C ILE A 168 4.00 -5.55 -17.61
N THR A 169 2.93 -4.89 -17.19
CA THR A 169 1.97 -5.41 -16.21
C THR A 169 0.93 -6.34 -16.83
N GLY A 170 0.66 -6.22 -18.13
CA GLY A 170 -0.44 -6.92 -18.78
C GLY A 170 -1.83 -6.35 -18.46
N VAL A 171 -1.93 -5.28 -17.67
CA VAL A 171 -3.18 -4.56 -17.42
C VAL A 171 -3.45 -3.60 -18.58
N PRO A 172 -4.65 -3.58 -19.18
CA PRO A 172 -4.98 -2.62 -20.23
C PRO A 172 -4.66 -1.18 -19.82
N ALA A 173 -4.02 -0.41 -20.70
CA ALA A 173 -3.63 0.98 -20.40
C ALA A 173 -4.81 1.83 -19.90
N ASP A 174 -5.99 1.64 -20.51
CA ASP A 174 -7.22 2.35 -20.13
C ASP A 174 -7.65 2.07 -18.69
N ASP A 175 -7.47 0.84 -18.20
CA ASP A 175 -7.79 0.48 -16.81
C ASP A 175 -6.81 1.12 -15.83
N ILE A 176 -5.51 1.18 -16.18
CA ILE A 176 -4.50 1.87 -15.37
C ILE A 176 -4.82 3.37 -15.28
N VAL A 177 -5.16 4.00 -16.42
CA VAL A 177 -5.54 5.41 -16.49
C VAL A 177 -6.81 5.66 -15.66
N ARG A 178 -7.82 4.80 -15.79
CA ARG A 178 -9.06 4.90 -15.03
C ARG A 178 -8.82 4.76 -13.53
N ALA A 179 -8.01 3.79 -13.10
CA ALA A 179 -7.64 3.60 -11.71
C ALA A 179 -6.90 4.82 -11.13
N ALA A 180 -5.94 5.37 -11.88
CA ALA A 180 -5.18 6.56 -11.48
C ALA A 180 -6.08 7.78 -11.30
N ARG A 181 -6.99 8.03 -12.24
CA ARG A 181 -7.97 9.13 -12.17
C ARG A 181 -8.92 8.96 -10.99
N ILE A 182 -9.47 7.76 -10.77
CA ILE A 182 -10.36 7.47 -9.63
C ILE A 182 -9.64 7.76 -8.31
N TYR A 183 -8.40 7.27 -8.17
CA TYR A 183 -7.62 7.44 -6.96
C TYR A 183 -7.29 8.92 -6.69
N ALA A 184 -6.83 9.66 -7.71
CA ALA A 184 -6.44 11.05 -7.55
C ALA A 184 -7.62 12.03 -7.40
N ALA A 185 -8.77 11.72 -8.00
CA ALA A 185 -9.97 12.57 -7.89
C ALA A 185 -10.68 12.45 -6.53
N ALA A 186 -10.38 11.41 -5.75
CA ALA A 186 -11.04 11.19 -4.48
C ALA A 186 -10.61 12.22 -3.42
N PRO A 187 -11.55 12.82 -2.65
CA PRO A 187 -11.20 13.79 -1.62
C PRO A 187 -10.32 13.20 -0.51
N ALA A 188 -10.51 11.91 -0.23
CA ALA A 188 -9.68 11.10 0.65
C ALA A 188 -9.61 9.67 0.10
N ALA A 189 -8.43 9.23 -0.32
CA ALA A 189 -8.20 7.88 -0.80
C ALA A 189 -7.36 7.08 0.21
N SER A 190 -7.74 5.83 0.47
CA SER A 190 -6.96 4.91 1.32
C SER A 190 -6.36 3.79 0.49
N ILE A 191 -5.07 3.48 0.76
CA ILE A 191 -4.40 2.31 0.19
C ILE A 191 -4.44 1.17 1.21
N VAL A 192 -4.90 0.00 0.78
CA VAL A 192 -4.92 -1.22 1.57
C VAL A 192 -4.07 -2.27 0.88
N TYR A 193 -3.06 -2.77 1.56
CA TYR A 193 -2.19 -3.81 1.02
C TYR A 193 -1.78 -4.82 2.10
N SER A 194 -1.32 -5.98 1.64
CA SER A 194 -0.82 -7.03 2.53
C SER A 194 0.30 -7.82 1.84
N MET A 195 0.30 -9.14 1.98
CA MET A 195 1.42 -10.01 1.61
C MET A 195 1.74 -10.02 0.11
N GLY A 196 0.77 -9.71 -0.76
CA GLY A 196 1.02 -9.54 -2.20
C GLY A 196 1.82 -8.28 -2.55
N ILE A 197 2.18 -7.47 -1.55
CA ILE A 197 3.11 -6.35 -1.69
C ILE A 197 4.39 -6.60 -0.90
N THR A 198 4.30 -7.16 0.31
CA THR A 198 5.45 -7.25 1.22
C THR A 198 6.32 -8.48 1.00
N GLN A 199 5.76 -9.61 0.55
CA GLN A 199 6.47 -10.88 0.39
C GLN A 199 7.14 -11.00 -0.98
N HIS A 200 7.86 -9.95 -1.36
CA HIS A 200 8.63 -9.84 -2.60
C HIS A 200 10.08 -9.49 -2.27
N THR A 201 11.01 -9.88 -3.13
CA THR A 201 12.41 -9.41 -3.04
C THR A 201 12.51 -7.89 -3.15
N THR A 202 11.56 -7.27 -3.86
CA THR A 202 11.38 -5.82 -4.01
C THR A 202 10.27 -5.27 -3.08
N GLY A 203 9.90 -5.98 -2.02
CA GLY A 203 8.75 -5.60 -1.19
C GLY A 203 8.89 -4.23 -0.51
N THR A 204 10.11 -3.81 -0.19
CA THR A 204 10.37 -2.45 0.33
C THR A 204 10.11 -1.39 -0.74
N ASP A 205 10.51 -1.66 -1.99
CA ASP A 205 10.28 -0.75 -3.12
C ASP A 205 8.79 -0.65 -3.46
N ASN A 206 8.06 -1.78 -3.41
CA ASN A 206 6.61 -1.78 -3.57
C ASN A 206 5.92 -0.85 -2.55
N VAL A 207 6.31 -0.95 -1.27
CA VAL A 207 5.77 -0.11 -0.19
C VAL A 207 6.13 1.37 -0.40
N LEU A 208 7.37 1.67 -0.81
CA LEU A 208 7.79 3.04 -1.09
C LEU A 208 7.03 3.64 -2.28
N SER A 209 6.77 2.87 -3.34
CA SER A 209 5.95 3.33 -4.46
C SER A 209 4.52 3.65 -4.04
N LEU A 210 3.91 2.83 -3.16
CA LEU A 210 2.58 3.14 -2.61
C LEU A 210 2.59 4.39 -1.72
N ALA A 211 3.64 4.58 -0.91
CA ALA A 211 3.80 5.79 -0.12
C ALA A 211 3.96 7.04 -1.01
N ASN A 212 4.74 6.94 -2.09
CA ASN A 212 4.90 8.00 -3.09
C ASN A 212 3.57 8.36 -3.76
N LEU A 213 2.77 7.36 -4.13
CA LEU A 213 1.44 7.58 -4.71
C LEU A 213 0.50 8.32 -3.74
N ALA A 214 0.51 7.94 -2.46
CA ALA A 214 -0.28 8.60 -1.42
C ALA A 214 0.20 10.05 -1.18
N MET A 215 1.50 10.29 -1.14
CA MET A 215 2.07 11.63 -1.01
C MET A 215 1.80 12.51 -2.24
N LEU A 216 1.89 11.96 -3.45
CA LEU A 216 1.62 12.66 -4.70
C LEU A 216 0.19 13.23 -4.76
N THR A 217 -0.75 12.58 -4.08
CA THR A 217 -2.18 12.95 -4.06
C THR A 217 -2.63 13.55 -2.72
N GLY A 218 -1.68 13.86 -1.81
CA GLY A 218 -2.00 14.45 -0.51
C GLY A 218 -2.92 13.58 0.36
N ASN A 219 -2.86 12.26 0.22
CA ASN A 219 -3.69 11.28 0.92
C ASN A 219 -3.05 10.75 2.22
N VAL A 220 -2.30 11.62 2.91
CA VAL A 220 -1.64 11.31 4.19
C VAL A 220 -1.84 12.46 5.17
N GLY A 221 -2.22 12.14 6.42
CA GLY A 221 -2.44 13.14 7.48
C GLY A 221 -3.82 13.79 7.49
N LYS A 222 -4.80 13.17 6.83
CA LYS A 222 -6.21 13.57 6.80
C LYS A 222 -7.11 12.34 6.91
#